data_AF-A0A2W4QVD4-F1
#
_entry.id   AF-A0A2W4QVD4-F1
#
_cell.length_a   1.000
_cell.length_b   1.000
_cell.length_c   1.000
_cell.angle_alpha   90.00
_cell.angle_beta   90.00
_cell.angle_gamma   90.00
#
_symmetry.space_group_name_H-M   'P 1'
#
loop_
_entity.id
_entity.type
_entity.pdbx_description
1 polymer ?
#
loop_
_entity_poly.entity_id
_entity_poly.type
_entity_poly.pdbx_seq_one_letter_code
_entity_poly.pdbx_strand_id
1 'polypeptide(L)'
;FLSCGPARAVSLTQLTELGTAYRPEEIAAVAELAHGHGLKVHMDGARFANALVHLGCHPADVTWRAGVDVLSFGATKNGALTAEAVVFFDRECVRDFELRRKRAGHLLSKSRYVSAQLLAYVETGVWRRNAARANALAQRIASAAGRALMHPVQGNEVFLALGSDGKAKLRASGFEFYDWGPESSGEARIVVSWDQPEEDVDALCSTLQDLLK
;
A
#
# COMPACT_ATOMS: atom_id res chain seq x y z
N PHE A 1 7.83 -31.21 -22.88
CA PHE A 1 8.73 -30.54 -21.92
C PHE A 1 8.17 -29.17 -21.61
N LEU A 2 7.42 -29.02 -20.51
CA LEU A 2 7.10 -27.70 -19.97
C LEU A 2 8.37 -27.18 -19.30
N SER A 3 9.16 -26.40 -20.05
CA SER A 3 10.26 -25.61 -19.49
C SER A 3 9.65 -24.50 -18.64
N CYS A 4 9.39 -24.76 -17.38
CA CYS A 4 9.14 -23.68 -16.41
C CYS A 4 10.46 -22.95 -16.20
N GLY A 5 10.51 -21.65 -16.48
CA GLY A 5 11.69 -20.84 -16.21
C GLY A 5 12.03 -20.89 -14.71
N PRO A 6 13.32 -20.95 -14.32
CA PRO A 6 13.67 -20.99 -12.90
C PRO A 6 13.17 -19.71 -12.22
N ALA A 7 12.53 -19.85 -11.06
CA ALA A 7 12.22 -18.72 -10.20
C ALA A 7 13.51 -17.96 -9.88
N ARG A 8 13.44 -16.62 -9.85
CA ARG A 8 14.59 -15.75 -9.56
C ARG A 8 14.36 -14.75 -8.44
N ALA A 9 13.11 -14.50 -8.09
CA ALA A 9 12.75 -13.55 -7.06
C ALA A 9 11.41 -13.88 -6.41
N VAL A 10 11.24 -13.36 -5.20
CA VAL A 10 9.98 -13.26 -4.46
C VAL A 10 9.63 -11.77 -4.37
N SER A 11 8.35 -11.44 -4.51
CA SER A 11 7.84 -10.08 -4.33
C SER A 11 6.82 -10.06 -3.20
N LEU A 12 6.98 -9.14 -2.26
CA LEU A 12 6.05 -8.84 -1.18
C LEU A 12 5.46 -7.44 -1.40
N THR A 13 4.20 -7.21 -1.05
CA THR A 13 3.59 -5.89 -1.07
C THR A 13 3.38 -5.38 0.36
N GLN A 14 3.83 -4.17 0.65
CA GLN A 14 3.80 -3.56 1.98
C GLN A 14 3.31 -2.09 1.92
N LEU A 15 2.08 -1.77 2.35
CA LEU A 15 1.00 -2.68 2.74
C LEU A 15 0.57 -3.62 1.62
N THR A 16 0.01 -4.77 1.99
CA THR A 16 -0.64 -5.70 1.03
C THR A 16 -1.81 -5.04 0.33
N GLU A 17 -2.27 -5.67 -0.76
CA GLU A 17 -3.45 -5.27 -1.52
C GLU A 17 -4.76 -5.44 -0.72
N LEU A 18 -4.70 -6.11 0.43
CA LEU A 18 -5.78 -6.27 1.42
C LEU A 18 -5.67 -5.27 2.58
N GLY A 19 -4.77 -4.29 2.50
CA GLY A 19 -4.58 -3.27 3.54
C GLY A 19 -3.89 -3.77 4.82
N THR A 20 -3.42 -5.02 4.84
CA THR A 20 -2.67 -5.62 5.96
C THR A 20 -1.17 -5.36 5.84
N ALA A 21 -0.48 -5.33 6.98
CA ALA A 21 0.95 -5.07 7.08
C ALA A 21 1.71 -6.34 7.49
N TYR A 22 2.76 -6.69 6.75
CA TYR A 22 3.74 -7.66 7.25
C TYR A 22 4.57 -7.03 8.38
N ARG A 23 4.80 -7.79 9.45
CA ARG A 23 5.71 -7.43 10.53
C ARG A 23 7.17 -7.70 10.14
N PRO A 24 8.15 -7.02 10.77
CA PRO A 24 9.58 -7.24 10.49
C PRO A 24 9.98 -8.73 10.48
N GLU A 25 9.51 -9.51 11.45
CA GLU A 25 9.80 -10.93 11.58
C GLU A 25 9.21 -11.79 10.46
N GLU A 26 8.03 -11.42 9.94
CA GLU A 26 7.39 -12.13 8.82
C GLU A 26 8.14 -11.85 7.51
N ILE A 27 8.59 -10.61 7.30
CA ILE A 27 9.41 -10.23 6.16
C ILE A 27 10.75 -10.98 6.20
N ALA A 28 11.40 -11.02 7.37
CA ALA A 28 12.66 -11.74 7.56
C ALA A 28 12.53 -13.23 7.27
N ALA A 29 11.46 -13.88 7.73
CA ALA A 29 11.21 -15.30 7.47
C ALA A 29 11.05 -15.60 5.96
N VAL A 30 10.32 -14.74 5.23
CA VAL A 30 10.19 -14.88 3.77
C VAL A 30 11.54 -14.66 3.09
N ALA A 31 12.29 -13.65 3.51
CA ALA A 31 13.57 -13.32 2.91
C ALA A 31 14.61 -14.43 3.12
N GLU A 32 14.69 -14.98 4.34
CA GLU A 32 15.58 -16.11 4.66
C GLU A 32 15.28 -17.32 3.77
N LEU A 33 14.01 -17.67 3.61
CA LEU A 33 13.60 -18.77 2.74
C LEU A 33 13.95 -18.50 1.26
N ALA A 34 13.71 -17.27 0.78
CA ALA A 34 14.01 -16.86 -0.59
C ALA A 34 15.52 -16.93 -0.87
N HIS A 35 16.34 -16.34 0.01
CA HIS A 35 17.79 -16.34 -0.10
C HIS A 35 18.37 -17.74 0.01
N GLY A 36 17.81 -18.62 0.85
CA GLY A 36 18.17 -20.04 0.93
C GLY A 36 18.00 -20.81 -0.40
N HIS A 37 17.13 -20.31 -1.29
CA HIS A 37 16.94 -20.83 -2.65
C HIS A 37 17.63 -19.99 -3.73
N GLY A 38 18.48 -19.02 -3.35
CA GLY A 38 19.15 -18.11 -4.28
C GLY A 38 18.21 -17.14 -5.00
N LEU A 39 17.02 -16.88 -4.44
CA LEU A 39 16.05 -15.92 -4.96
C LEU A 39 16.28 -14.55 -4.33
N LYS A 40 16.09 -13.48 -5.10
CA LYS A 40 16.09 -12.10 -4.57
C LYS A 40 14.72 -11.72 -4.02
N VAL A 41 14.69 -10.74 -3.11
CA VAL A 41 13.46 -10.26 -2.46
C VAL A 41 13.18 -8.83 -2.88
N HIS A 42 12.06 -8.64 -3.56
CA HIS A 42 11.50 -7.33 -3.88
C HIS A 42 10.38 -6.98 -2.92
N MET A 43 10.28 -5.71 -2.54
CA MET A 43 9.14 -5.14 -1.85
C MET A 43 8.45 -4.10 -2.74
N ASP A 44 7.19 -4.33 -3.10
CA ASP A 44 6.29 -3.31 -3.59
C ASP A 44 5.84 -2.45 -2.40
N GLY A 45 6.32 -1.21 -2.37
CA GLY A 45 6.05 -0.22 -1.35
C GLY A 45 5.09 0.87 -1.80
N ALA A 46 4.12 0.57 -2.66
CA ALA A 46 3.13 1.54 -3.13
C ALA A 46 2.38 2.26 -1.98
N ARG A 47 2.26 1.60 -0.82
CA ARG A 47 1.70 2.15 0.44
C ARG A 47 2.65 1.98 1.62
N PHE A 48 3.95 2.07 1.37
CA PHE A 48 4.99 1.84 2.38
C PHE A 48 4.88 2.82 3.57
N ALA A 49 4.52 4.07 3.30
CA ALA A 49 4.33 5.08 4.33
C ALA A 49 3.22 4.68 5.34
N ASN A 50 2.10 4.14 4.84
CA ASN A 50 0.99 3.67 5.67
C ASN A 50 1.39 2.49 6.56
N ALA A 51 2.16 1.53 6.01
CA ALA A 51 2.72 0.42 6.78
C ALA A 51 3.65 0.90 7.90
N LEU A 52 4.57 1.81 7.60
CA LEU A 52 5.53 2.33 8.58
C LEU A 52 4.87 3.10 9.73
N VAL A 53 3.82 3.87 9.42
CA VAL A 53 3.04 4.56 10.44
C VAL A 53 2.32 3.55 11.33
N HIS A 54 1.70 2.52 10.75
CA HIS A 54 0.98 1.49 11.51
C HIS A 54 1.93 0.68 12.41
N LEU A 55 3.06 0.22 11.87
CA LEU A 55 4.02 -0.62 12.59
C LEU A 55 4.84 0.15 13.62
N GLY A 56 5.00 1.47 13.43
CA GLY A 56 5.78 2.31 14.34
C GLY A 56 7.28 2.02 14.36
N CYS A 57 7.81 1.31 13.36
CA CYS A 57 9.21 0.90 13.29
C CYS A 57 10.06 1.85 12.42
N HIS A 58 11.39 1.63 12.41
CA HIS A 58 12.28 2.33 11.49
C HIS A 58 12.14 1.73 10.07
N PRO A 59 12.25 2.52 8.98
CA PRO A 59 12.15 1.99 7.62
C PRO A 59 13.08 0.82 7.29
N ALA A 60 14.27 0.84 7.89
CA ALA A 60 15.26 -0.24 7.76
C ALA A 60 14.76 -1.59 8.28
N ASP A 61 13.92 -1.60 9.33
CA ASP A 61 13.51 -2.81 10.05
C ASP A 61 12.56 -3.68 9.21
N VAL A 62 11.84 -3.07 8.26
CA VAL A 62 10.93 -3.75 7.32
C VAL A 62 11.49 -3.78 5.89
N THR A 63 12.77 -3.44 5.72
CA THR A 63 13.43 -3.47 4.41
C THR A 63 14.73 -4.27 4.53
N TRP A 64 15.89 -3.63 4.41
CA TRP A 64 17.17 -4.32 4.28
C TRP A 64 17.59 -5.08 5.55
N ARG A 65 17.17 -4.65 6.75
CA ARG A 65 17.44 -5.42 7.98
C ARG A 65 16.60 -6.70 8.04
N ALA A 66 15.49 -6.74 7.33
CA ALA A 66 14.64 -7.92 7.16
C ALA A 66 14.92 -8.67 5.84
N GLY A 67 16.02 -8.35 5.14
CA GLY A 67 16.45 -9.09 3.94
C GLY A 67 15.80 -8.67 2.62
N VAL A 68 15.12 -7.53 2.55
CA VAL A 68 14.65 -6.97 1.26
C VAL A 68 15.84 -6.45 0.45
N ASP A 69 15.97 -6.91 -0.80
CA ASP A 69 17.05 -6.50 -1.71
C ASP A 69 16.71 -5.21 -2.48
N VAL A 70 15.44 -5.05 -2.89
CA VAL A 70 14.96 -3.91 -3.68
C VAL A 70 13.58 -3.47 -3.21
N LEU A 71 13.37 -2.17 -3.03
CA LEU A 71 12.08 -1.56 -2.69
C LEU A 71 11.59 -0.65 -3.82
N SER A 72 10.34 -0.82 -4.24
CA SER A 72 9.58 0.18 -5.00
C SER A 72 8.91 1.14 -4.03
N PHE A 73 9.58 2.24 -3.67
CA PHE A 73 9.10 3.23 -2.70
C PHE A 73 8.10 4.19 -3.34
N GLY A 74 6.83 4.03 -2.99
CA GLY A 74 5.76 4.83 -3.55
C GLY A 74 5.49 6.13 -2.83
N ALA A 75 5.35 7.21 -3.62
CA ALA A 75 4.97 8.52 -3.11
C ALA A 75 3.69 9.06 -3.77
N THR A 76 3.35 8.61 -4.98
CA THR A 76 2.18 9.12 -5.72
C THR A 76 0.88 8.93 -4.93
N LYS A 77 0.67 7.74 -4.34
CA LYS A 77 -0.53 7.45 -3.54
C LYS A 77 -0.61 8.22 -2.22
N ASN A 78 0.44 8.95 -1.84
CA ASN A 78 0.56 9.62 -0.54
C ASN A 78 0.96 11.10 -0.67
N GLY A 79 0.67 11.71 -1.82
CA GLY A 79 0.73 13.18 -2.00
C GLY A 79 1.71 13.68 -3.04
N ALA A 80 2.53 12.82 -3.66
CA ALA A 80 3.26 13.21 -4.86
C ALA A 80 2.34 13.17 -6.09
N LEU A 81 2.63 13.99 -7.10
CA LEU A 81 1.88 14.03 -8.35
C LEU A 81 2.21 12.83 -9.26
N THR A 82 3.50 12.51 -9.38
CA THR A 82 3.98 11.43 -10.26
C THR A 82 5.43 11.08 -9.88
N ALA A 83 5.60 10.46 -8.71
CA ALA A 83 6.92 10.15 -8.20
C ALA A 83 6.95 8.82 -7.45
N GLU A 84 7.86 7.96 -7.88
CA GLU A 84 8.17 6.68 -7.27
C GLU A 84 9.70 6.54 -7.28
N ALA A 85 10.28 5.83 -6.31
CA ALA A 85 11.71 5.57 -6.25
C ALA A 85 11.99 4.08 -6.18
N VAL A 86 12.93 3.59 -7.00
CA VAL A 86 13.46 2.24 -6.83
C VAL A 86 14.71 2.33 -5.96
N VAL A 87 14.65 1.73 -4.78
CA VAL A 87 15.72 1.74 -3.78
C VAL A 87 16.37 0.36 -3.76
N PHE A 88 17.63 0.31 -4.17
CA PHE A 88 18.44 -0.90 -4.12
C PHE A 88 19.24 -0.94 -2.82
N PHE A 89 19.04 -1.98 -2.02
CA PHE A 89 19.84 -2.26 -0.83
C PHE A 89 20.99 -3.20 -1.16
N ASP A 90 20.74 -4.18 -2.04
CA ASP A 90 21.78 -4.94 -2.70
C ASP A 90 22.28 -4.20 -3.96
N ARG A 91 23.54 -3.79 -3.94
CA ARG A 91 24.16 -3.06 -5.06
C ARG A 91 24.39 -3.94 -6.28
N GLU A 92 24.48 -5.27 -6.13
CA GLU A 92 24.60 -6.17 -7.28
C GLU A 92 23.35 -6.15 -8.15
N CYS A 93 22.17 -5.89 -7.55
CA CYS A 93 20.90 -5.77 -8.25
C CYS A 93 20.79 -4.51 -9.13
N VAL A 94 21.69 -3.52 -8.97
CA VAL A 94 21.68 -2.29 -9.78
C VAL A 94 22.13 -2.56 -11.23
N ARG A 95 22.81 -3.68 -11.50
CA ARG A 95 23.44 -3.95 -12.81
C ARG A 95 22.44 -3.80 -13.96
N ASP A 96 22.79 -2.95 -14.92
CA ASP A 96 21.99 -2.58 -16.09
C ASP A 96 20.66 -1.86 -15.79
N PHE A 97 20.35 -1.51 -14.53
CA PHE A 97 19.08 -0.86 -14.17
C PHE A 97 18.90 0.47 -14.92
N GLU A 98 19.95 1.28 -15.04
CA GLU A 98 19.89 2.53 -15.80
C GLU A 98 19.56 2.31 -17.28
N LEU A 99 20.14 1.27 -17.88
CA LEU A 99 19.87 0.88 -19.27
C LEU A 99 18.44 0.36 -19.43
N ARG A 100 17.96 -0.47 -18.49
CA ARG A 100 16.57 -0.97 -18.46
C ARG A 100 15.59 0.18 -18.30
N ARG A 101 15.84 1.11 -17.37
CA ARG A 101 15.04 2.31 -17.14
C ARG A 101 14.97 3.17 -18.40
N LYS A 102 16.10 3.38 -19.09
CA LYS A 102 16.15 4.11 -20.36
C LYS A 102 15.35 3.40 -21.45
N ARG A 103 15.58 2.10 -21.64
CA ARG A 103 14.93 1.29 -22.69
C ARG A 103 13.42 1.18 -22.48
N ALA A 104 12.96 1.15 -21.23
CA ALA A 104 11.55 1.12 -20.87
C ALA A 104 10.87 2.50 -20.92
N GLY A 105 11.58 3.57 -21.31
CA GLY A 105 11.00 4.92 -21.39
C GLY A 105 10.83 5.64 -20.05
N HIS A 106 11.36 5.09 -18.95
CA HIS A 106 11.29 5.68 -17.61
C HIS A 106 12.46 6.63 -17.28
N LEU A 107 13.37 6.88 -18.22
CA LEU A 107 14.43 7.87 -18.06
C LEU A 107 13.92 9.26 -18.48
N LEU A 108 13.33 9.98 -17.52
CA LEU A 108 12.79 11.32 -17.76
C LEU A 108 13.92 12.34 -17.96
N SER A 109 13.89 13.06 -19.09
CA SER A 109 14.86 14.13 -19.40
C SER A 109 14.91 15.22 -18.33
N LYS A 110 13.73 15.63 -17.82
CA LYS A 110 13.61 16.63 -16.75
C LYS A 110 13.31 15.97 -15.39
N SER A 111 14.17 15.01 -14.99
CA SER A 111 14.03 14.23 -13.74
C SER A 111 13.90 15.08 -12.48
N ARG A 112 14.39 16.33 -12.48
CA ARG A 112 14.21 17.28 -11.37
C ARG A 112 12.76 17.45 -10.92
N TYR A 113 11.77 17.29 -11.81
CA TYR A 113 10.36 17.37 -11.42
C TYR A 113 9.91 16.17 -10.57
N VAL A 114 10.51 15.00 -10.76
CA VAL A 114 10.29 13.82 -9.88
C VAL A 114 11.14 13.94 -8.62
N SER A 115 12.42 14.29 -8.76
CA SER A 115 13.34 14.41 -7.62
C SER A 115 12.90 15.46 -6.61
N ALA A 116 12.40 16.63 -7.05
CA ALA A 116 11.92 17.68 -6.15
C ALA A 116 10.70 17.22 -5.32
N GLN A 117 9.81 16.42 -5.92
CA GLN A 117 8.67 15.83 -5.20
C GLN A 117 9.16 14.88 -4.10
N LEU A 118 10.08 13.96 -4.42
CA LEU A 118 10.63 13.02 -3.43
C LEU A 118 11.42 13.72 -2.32
N LEU A 119 12.17 14.77 -2.67
CA LEU A 119 12.92 15.57 -1.70
C LEU A 119 11.96 16.22 -0.69
N ALA A 120 10.95 16.95 -1.17
CA ALA A 120 9.94 17.55 -0.31
C ALA A 120 9.17 16.49 0.49
N TYR A 121 8.83 15.36 -0.15
CA TYR A 121 8.10 14.25 0.45
C TYR A 121 8.82 13.70 1.68
N VAL A 122 10.13 13.49 1.59
CA VAL A 122 10.96 12.92 2.67
C VAL A 122 11.44 13.97 3.67
N GLU A 123 12.10 15.04 3.21
CA GLU A 123 12.80 16.00 4.09
C GLU A 123 11.84 16.79 4.98
N THR A 124 10.65 17.11 4.49
CA THR A 124 9.65 17.85 5.27
C THR A 124 8.83 16.95 6.20
N GLY A 125 9.01 15.62 6.11
CA GLY A 125 8.21 14.63 6.84
C GLY A 125 6.74 14.54 6.42
N VAL A 126 6.35 15.14 5.28
CA VAL A 126 4.96 15.12 4.81
C VAL A 126 4.48 13.70 4.51
N TRP A 127 5.36 12.80 4.05
CA TRP A 127 5.05 11.38 3.85
C TRP A 127 4.43 10.72 5.08
N ARG A 128 4.98 11.01 6.26
CA ARG A 128 4.52 10.42 7.53
C ARG A 128 3.22 11.07 8.01
N ARG A 129 3.10 12.40 7.86
CA ARG A 129 1.87 13.14 8.23
C ARG A 129 0.67 12.70 7.38
N ASN A 130 0.86 12.58 6.07
CA ASN A 130 -0.17 12.16 5.14
C ASN A 130 -0.65 10.72 5.44
N ALA A 131 0.30 9.79 5.63
CA ALA A 131 -0.02 8.41 5.96
C ALA A 131 -0.70 8.28 7.34
N ALA A 132 -0.25 9.03 8.35
CA ALA A 132 -0.87 9.07 9.67
C ALA A 132 -2.31 9.56 9.63
N ARG A 133 -2.58 10.62 8.86
CA ARG A 133 -3.94 11.13 8.66
C ARG A 133 -4.83 10.08 7.97
N ALA A 134 -4.38 9.54 6.84
CA ALA A 134 -5.16 8.56 6.08
C ALA A 134 -5.46 7.29 6.91
N ASN A 135 -4.47 6.78 7.66
CA ASN A 135 -4.67 5.63 8.54
C ASN A 135 -5.67 5.94 9.68
N ALA A 136 -5.59 7.11 10.31
CA ALA A 136 -6.50 7.49 11.38
C ALA A 136 -7.95 7.60 10.90
N LEU A 137 -8.17 8.14 9.70
CA LEU A 137 -9.49 8.21 9.07
C LEU A 137 -10.03 6.82 8.69
N ALA A 138 -9.19 5.95 8.13
CA ALA A 138 -9.58 4.56 7.86
C ALA A 138 -9.96 3.81 9.16
N GLN A 139 -9.27 4.08 10.26
CA GLN A 139 -9.60 3.51 11.57
C GLN A 139 -10.96 4.00 12.11
N ARG A 140 -11.37 5.24 11.82
CA ARG A 140 -12.73 5.74 12.15
C ARG A 140 -13.80 4.96 11.40
N ILE A 141 -13.60 4.76 10.09
CA ILE A 141 -14.51 3.95 9.26
C ILE A 141 -14.56 2.51 9.78
N ALA A 142 -13.42 1.95 10.16
CA ALA A 142 -13.34 0.61 10.73
C ALA A 142 -14.19 0.47 12.00
N SER A 143 -14.06 1.43 12.93
CA SER A 143 -14.86 1.46 14.16
C SER A 143 -16.36 1.58 13.88
N ALA A 144 -16.76 2.36 12.87
CA ALA A 144 -18.15 2.49 12.46
C ALA A 144 -18.71 1.20 11.81
N ALA A 145 -17.88 0.50 11.03
CA ALA A 145 -18.27 -0.72 10.33
C ALA A 145 -18.37 -1.94 11.25
N GLY A 146 -17.59 -1.99 12.33
CA GLY A 146 -17.65 -3.06 13.33
C GLY A 146 -17.56 -4.47 12.72
N ARG A 147 -18.62 -5.27 12.90
CA ARG A 147 -18.69 -6.67 12.44
C ARG A 147 -18.64 -6.86 10.92
N ALA A 148 -18.82 -5.79 10.13
CA ALA A 148 -18.73 -5.86 8.67
C ALA A 148 -17.29 -5.93 8.18
N LEU A 149 -16.28 -5.69 9.03
CA LEU A 149 -14.87 -5.73 8.66
C LEU A 149 -14.42 -7.15 8.25
N MET A 150 -13.79 -7.24 7.09
CA MET A 150 -13.23 -8.50 6.57
C MET A 150 -11.79 -8.73 7.02
N HIS A 151 -11.01 -7.64 7.13
CA HIS A 151 -9.60 -7.68 7.46
C HIS A 151 -9.25 -6.62 8.51
N PRO A 152 -8.18 -6.83 9.31
CA PRO A 152 -7.65 -5.78 10.16
C PRO A 152 -7.26 -4.55 9.34
N VAL A 153 -7.65 -3.36 9.81
CA VAL A 153 -7.28 -2.09 9.17
C VAL A 153 -5.90 -1.67 9.68
N GLN A 154 -4.86 -2.00 8.92
CA GLN A 154 -3.46 -1.73 9.26
C GLN A 154 -2.86 -0.62 8.39
N GLY A 155 -3.72 0.19 7.80
CA GLY A 155 -3.39 1.16 6.77
C GLY A 155 -4.55 2.08 6.46
N ASN A 156 -4.67 2.45 5.18
CA ASN A 156 -5.71 3.35 4.70
C ASN A 156 -6.79 2.66 3.83
N GLU A 157 -6.85 1.33 3.85
CA GLU A 157 -7.84 0.54 3.12
C GLU A 157 -8.74 -0.20 4.10
N VAL A 158 -10.04 -0.17 3.84
CA VAL A 158 -11.09 -0.81 4.65
C VAL A 158 -11.91 -1.73 3.75
N PHE A 159 -11.99 -3.00 4.15
CA PHE A 159 -12.70 -4.04 3.41
C PHE A 159 -13.93 -4.48 4.19
N LEU A 160 -15.10 -4.36 3.58
CA LEU A 160 -16.40 -4.55 4.22
C LEU A 160 -17.24 -5.61 3.52
N ALA A 161 -17.83 -6.52 4.29
CA ALA A 161 -18.87 -7.43 3.83
C ALA A 161 -20.25 -6.83 4.12
N LEU A 162 -20.77 -6.03 3.17
CA LEU A 162 -22.05 -5.32 3.32
C LEU A 162 -23.24 -6.10 2.73
N GLY A 163 -22.98 -7.11 1.90
CA GLY A 163 -24.02 -7.73 1.08
C GLY A 163 -24.46 -6.83 -0.07
N SER A 164 -25.15 -7.41 -1.07
CA SER A 164 -25.59 -6.65 -2.25
C SER A 164 -26.54 -5.51 -1.91
N ASP A 165 -27.47 -5.73 -0.97
CA ASP A 165 -28.41 -4.70 -0.50
C ASP A 165 -27.69 -3.58 0.25
N GLY A 166 -26.72 -3.91 1.11
CA GLY A 166 -25.93 -2.92 1.83
C GLY A 166 -25.10 -2.03 0.90
N LYS A 167 -24.45 -2.62 -0.12
CA LYS A 167 -23.74 -1.85 -1.16
C LYS A 167 -24.69 -0.93 -1.93
N ALA A 168 -25.86 -1.42 -2.33
CA ALA A 168 -26.84 -0.64 -3.08
C ALA A 168 -27.33 0.56 -2.26
N LYS A 169 -27.65 0.37 -0.98
CA LYS A 169 -28.04 1.44 -0.05
C LYS A 169 -26.92 2.45 0.14
N LEU A 170 -25.69 2.00 0.35
CA LEU A 170 -24.55 2.89 0.54
C LEU A 170 -24.28 3.75 -0.70
N ARG A 171 -24.42 3.18 -1.91
CA ARG A 171 -24.35 3.95 -3.17
C ARG A 171 -25.52 4.91 -3.35
N ALA A 172 -26.74 4.50 -2.97
CA ALA A 172 -27.91 5.39 -3.01
C ALA A 172 -27.77 6.59 -2.07
N SER A 173 -26.96 6.48 -1.01
CA SER A 173 -26.56 7.57 -0.13
C SER A 173 -25.46 8.48 -0.69
N GLY A 174 -24.95 8.20 -1.91
CA GLY A 174 -24.00 9.05 -2.62
C GLY A 174 -22.53 8.65 -2.48
N PHE A 175 -22.22 7.52 -1.85
CA PHE A 175 -20.83 7.06 -1.68
C PHE A 175 -20.35 6.20 -2.85
N GLU A 176 -19.15 6.49 -3.33
CA GLU A 176 -18.45 5.67 -4.30
C GLU A 176 -17.38 4.81 -3.62
N PHE A 177 -17.30 3.54 -4.04
CA PHE A 177 -16.32 2.57 -3.57
C PHE A 177 -16.20 1.44 -4.59
N TYR A 178 -15.13 0.67 -4.47
CA TYR A 178 -14.89 -0.47 -5.36
C TYR A 178 -15.67 -1.70 -4.88
N ASP A 179 -16.32 -2.41 -5.80
CA ASP A 179 -16.74 -3.77 -5.53
C ASP A 179 -15.50 -4.65 -5.32
N TRP A 180 -15.56 -5.53 -4.32
CA TRP A 180 -14.50 -6.48 -4.03
C TRP A 180 -15.01 -7.92 -4.23
N GLY A 181 -14.12 -8.82 -4.66
CA GLY A 181 -14.48 -10.20 -4.98
C GLY A 181 -15.45 -10.35 -6.15
N PRO A 182 -16.06 -11.54 -6.32
CA PRO A 182 -17.12 -11.78 -7.31
C PRO A 182 -18.34 -10.88 -7.07
N GLU A 183 -19.10 -10.55 -8.11
CA GLU A 183 -20.26 -9.64 -8.01
C GLU A 183 -21.28 -10.04 -6.91
N SER A 184 -21.43 -11.35 -6.66
CA SER A 184 -22.31 -11.91 -5.64
C SER A 184 -21.78 -11.85 -4.21
N SER A 185 -20.52 -11.46 -3.98
CA SER A 185 -19.88 -11.48 -2.65
C SER A 185 -20.48 -10.44 -1.70
N GLY A 186 -20.99 -9.33 -2.24
CA GLY A 186 -21.43 -8.21 -1.42
C GLY A 186 -20.29 -7.43 -0.75
N GLU A 187 -19.04 -7.66 -1.17
CA GLU A 187 -17.86 -7.07 -0.56
C GLU A 187 -17.52 -5.70 -1.19
N ALA A 188 -17.02 -4.78 -0.38
CA ALA A 188 -16.68 -3.42 -0.76
C ALA A 188 -15.28 -3.07 -0.26
N ARG A 189 -14.51 -2.34 -1.08
CA ARG A 189 -13.22 -1.76 -0.70
C ARG A 189 -13.32 -0.24 -0.70
N ILE A 190 -13.14 0.34 0.48
CA ILE A 190 -13.06 1.77 0.73
C ILE A 190 -11.59 2.13 0.92
N VAL A 191 -11.12 3.17 0.25
CA VAL A 191 -9.72 3.62 0.32
C VAL A 191 -9.71 5.09 0.72
N VAL A 192 -8.98 5.41 1.79
CA VAL A 192 -8.87 6.77 2.30
C VAL A 192 -7.58 7.41 1.81
N SER A 193 -7.65 8.56 1.16
CA SER A 193 -6.47 9.32 0.71
C SER A 193 -5.98 10.27 1.80
N TRP A 194 -4.79 10.83 1.58
CA TRP A 194 -4.17 11.83 2.47
C TRP A 194 -4.97 13.14 2.55
N ASP A 195 -5.73 13.47 1.51
CA ASP A 195 -6.54 14.68 1.36
C ASP A 195 -8.05 14.45 1.56
N GLN A 196 -8.49 13.24 1.94
CA GLN A 196 -9.91 12.95 2.14
C GLN A 196 -10.54 13.93 3.13
N PRO A 197 -11.62 14.67 2.78
CA PRO A 197 -12.33 15.54 3.71
C PRO A 197 -12.86 14.76 4.92
N GLU A 198 -12.79 15.35 6.12
CA GLU A 198 -13.21 14.65 7.34
C GLU A 198 -14.72 14.51 7.43
N GLU A 199 -15.43 15.49 6.91
CA GLU A 199 -16.89 15.52 6.79
C GLU A 199 -17.43 14.35 5.95
N ASP A 200 -16.71 13.95 4.89
CA ASP A 200 -17.09 12.81 4.07
C ASP A 200 -16.90 11.50 4.84
N VAL A 201 -15.82 11.40 5.62
CA VAL A 201 -15.55 10.24 6.49
C VAL A 201 -16.61 10.14 7.59
N ASP A 202 -17.01 11.26 8.19
CA ASP A 202 -18.06 11.30 9.20
C ASP A 202 -19.42 10.91 8.63
N ALA A 203 -19.79 11.45 7.47
CA ALA A 203 -21.01 11.09 6.77
C ALA A 203 -21.04 9.59 6.44
N LEU A 204 -19.92 9.03 5.98
CA LEU A 204 -19.78 7.60 5.71
C LEU A 204 -19.93 6.78 6.98
N CYS A 205 -19.29 7.18 8.08
CA CYS A 205 -19.37 6.49 9.36
C CYS A 205 -20.81 6.45 9.89
N SER A 206 -21.51 7.58 9.88
CA SER A 206 -22.92 7.66 10.28
C SER A 206 -23.80 6.76 9.41
N THR A 207 -23.61 6.80 8.09
CA THR A 207 -24.38 5.99 7.15
C THR A 207 -24.14 4.50 7.35
N LEU A 208 -22.89 4.09 7.57
CA LEU A 208 -22.55 2.70 7.87
C LEU A 208 -23.17 2.23 9.18
N GLN A 209 -23.14 3.05 10.23
CA GLN A 209 -23.76 2.71 11.51
C GLN A 209 -25.28 2.54 11.38
N ASP A 210 -25.95 3.41 10.62
CA ASP A 210 -27.39 3.28 10.38
C ASP A 210 -27.73 2.04 9.54
N LEU A 211 -26.88 1.71 8.56
CA LEU A 211 -27.05 0.53 7.71
C LEU A 211 -26.83 -0.79 8.45
N LEU A 212 -25.94 -0.80 9.45
CA LEU A 212 -25.47 -2.01 10.13
C LEU A 212 -26.16 -2.30 11.47
N LYS A 213 -27.03 -1.39 11.93
CA LYS A 213 -28.02 -1.65 13.00
C LYS A 213 -28.90 -2.85 12.65
#